data_AF-R6MS73-F1
#
_entry.id   AF-R6MS73-F1
#
_cell.length_a   1.000
_cell.length_b   1.000
_cell.length_c   1.000
_cell.angle_alpha   90.00
_cell.angle_beta   90.00
_cell.angle_gamma   90.00
#
_symmetry.space_group_name_H-M   'P 1'
#
loop_
_entity.id
_entity.type
_entity.pdbx_description
1 polymer ?
#
loop_
_entity_poly.entity_id
_entity_poly.type
_entity_poly.pdbx_seq_one_letter_code
_entity_poly.pdbx_strand_id
1 'polypeptide(L)'
;MKIAKNFKKAAALTLAGAMVLSLSTGAQADAAKKKKLDLNGKYHATMGIQTSTKLWYNHLGYYEKTQNKYYKTDKADKIVYTNPDTQEETTATGTFTDAEIAGNGTYTLKLEGADFQGETAISQLHIATDIPLNDKIKFTNVKAKVDGREVTSFDEGVPENEEPYLQGGTVILLMNHWRPELVKQLEEDGLSESAESGYDLLKGTTDESVEITFTVSGFNYDNPDAVEETPEPTQAADSSSVSSSTSGSETDSDSSEVPVVPIVIVVVVVVAIGGVMVFRSKKK
;
A
#
# COMPACT_ATOMS: atom_id res chain seq x y z
N MET A 1 52.03 -1.13 -2.97
CA MET A 1 52.46 -1.84 -1.74
C MET A 1 51.35 -1.71 -0.71
N LYS A 2 50.75 -2.87 -0.37
CA LYS A 2 49.92 -3.23 0.81
C LYS A 2 48.95 -2.22 1.46
N ILE A 3 47.69 -2.61 1.33
CA ILE A 3 46.47 -2.35 2.12
C ILE A 3 46.68 -2.58 3.63
N ALA A 4 46.08 -1.70 4.45
CA ALA A 4 45.48 -1.94 5.79
C ALA A 4 45.14 -0.56 6.41
N LYS A 5 44.08 -0.28 7.17
CA LYS A 5 43.00 -1.06 7.79
C LYS A 5 42.01 -0.04 8.39
N ASN A 6 40.78 -0.49 8.62
CA ASN A 6 39.78 0.02 9.58
C ASN A 6 38.72 1.02 9.08
N PHE A 7 37.78 0.47 8.31
CA PHE A 7 36.35 0.73 8.51
C PHE A 7 35.96 0.37 9.95
N LYS A 8 35.46 1.34 10.74
CA LYS A 8 34.54 1.07 11.86
C LYS A 8 33.58 2.25 12.05
N LYS A 9 32.31 1.95 11.75
CA LYS A 9 31.09 2.36 12.48
C LYS A 9 30.78 3.86 12.55
N ALA A 10 29.79 4.29 11.76
CA ALA A 10 28.58 5.00 12.23
C ALA A 10 27.73 5.37 11.01
N ALA A 11 26.94 4.43 10.49
CA ALA A 11 25.91 4.72 9.50
C ALA A 11 24.66 3.93 9.88
N ALA A 12 23.76 4.60 10.60
CA ALA A 12 22.34 4.30 10.69
C ALA A 12 21.73 5.43 11.55
N LEU A 13 21.72 6.64 11.00
CA LEU A 13 20.74 7.63 11.43
C LEU A 13 19.57 7.47 10.46
N THR A 14 18.55 6.77 10.91
CA THR A 14 17.20 6.76 10.35
C THR A 14 16.79 8.19 9.96
N LEU A 15 16.66 8.46 8.66
CA LEU A 15 15.72 9.47 8.22
C LEU A 15 14.36 8.78 8.14
N ALA A 16 13.63 8.83 9.25
CA ALA A 16 12.18 8.83 9.18
C ALA A 16 11.80 10.13 8.46
N GLY A 17 11.55 10.02 7.16
CA GLY A 17 10.96 11.08 6.37
C GLY A 17 9.50 11.23 6.79
N ALA A 18 9.25 11.87 7.92
CA ALA A 18 7.92 12.35 8.26
C ALA A 18 7.56 13.46 7.27
N MET A 19 6.98 13.11 6.13
CA MET A 19 6.15 14.06 5.38
C MET A 19 4.85 14.23 6.16
N VAL A 20 4.90 15.09 7.19
CA VAL A 20 3.68 15.74 7.65
C VAL A 20 3.27 16.70 6.53
N LEU A 21 2.48 16.20 5.58
CA LEU A 21 1.64 17.09 4.78
C LEU A 21 0.78 17.84 5.79
N SER A 22 1.13 19.10 6.06
CA SER A 22 0.35 19.99 6.90
C SER A 22 -0.95 20.31 6.15
N LEU A 23 -1.92 19.42 6.28
CA LEU A 23 -3.27 19.52 5.75
C LEU A 23 -4.06 20.55 6.56
N SER A 24 -3.76 21.83 6.35
CA SER A 24 -4.67 22.90 6.77
C SER A 24 -4.96 23.81 5.60
N THR A 25 -5.43 23.24 4.49
CA THR A 25 -6.16 24.02 3.48
C THR A 25 -7.61 24.18 3.95
N GLY A 26 -8.20 25.37 3.79
CA GLY A 26 -9.59 25.65 4.21
C GLY A 26 -10.62 24.68 3.59
N ALA A 27 -10.30 24.10 2.43
CA ALA A 27 -11.07 23.07 1.74
C ALA A 27 -11.28 21.79 2.58
N GLN A 28 -10.24 21.28 3.24
CA GLN A 28 -10.36 20.09 4.09
C GLN A 28 -11.21 20.38 5.34
N ALA A 29 -11.10 21.59 5.89
CA ALA A 29 -11.90 22.01 7.02
C ALA A 29 -13.40 22.14 6.69
N ASP A 30 -13.77 22.48 5.46
CA ASP A 30 -15.18 22.59 5.05
C ASP A 30 -15.79 21.25 4.59
N ALA A 31 -15.01 20.36 3.97
CA ALA A 31 -15.43 18.99 3.70
C ALA A 31 -15.63 18.17 5.00
N ALA A 32 -14.73 18.32 5.98
CA ALA A 32 -14.84 17.69 7.30
C ALA A 32 -16.11 18.08 8.08
N LYS A 33 -16.69 19.25 7.81
CA LYS A 33 -17.89 19.75 8.52
C LYS A 33 -19.19 19.06 8.10
N LYS A 34 -19.22 18.29 6.99
CA LYS A 34 -20.47 17.78 6.41
C LYS A 34 -20.97 16.48 7.03
N LYS A 35 -20.11 15.64 7.62
CA LYS A 35 -20.48 14.36 8.25
C LYS A 35 -19.82 14.21 9.63
N LYS A 36 -20.57 13.74 10.62
CA LYS A 36 -20.06 13.53 11.98
C LYS A 36 -19.37 12.17 12.07
N LEU A 37 -18.13 12.16 12.55
CA LEU A 37 -17.39 10.94 12.86
C LEU A 37 -18.03 10.20 14.05
N ASP A 38 -18.26 8.90 13.88
CA ASP A 38 -18.71 7.95 14.91
C ASP A 38 -17.63 6.89 15.15
N LEU A 39 -16.88 7.04 16.23
CA LEU A 39 -15.79 6.12 16.61
C LEU A 39 -16.25 4.76 17.12
N ASN A 40 -17.57 4.54 17.24
CA ASN A 40 -18.17 3.23 17.52
C ASN A 40 -18.98 2.70 16.32
N GLY A 41 -19.02 3.47 15.23
CA GLY A 41 -19.74 3.13 14.01
C GLY A 41 -18.94 2.18 13.12
N LYS A 42 -19.58 1.78 12.02
CA LYS A 42 -18.98 1.02 10.93
C LYS A 42 -18.91 1.90 9.70
N TYR A 43 -17.87 1.67 8.90
CA TYR A 43 -17.58 2.39 7.67
C TYR A 43 -17.24 1.40 6.58
N HIS A 44 -17.00 1.88 5.38
CA HIS A 44 -16.71 1.07 4.21
C HIS A 44 -15.49 1.62 3.50
N ALA A 45 -14.77 0.72 2.85
CA ALA A 45 -13.71 1.05 1.93
C ALA A 45 -13.90 0.30 0.62
N THR A 46 -13.60 0.98 -0.47
CA THR A 46 -13.57 0.40 -1.81
C THR A 46 -12.34 0.90 -2.56
N MET A 47 -11.89 0.12 -3.54
CA MET A 47 -10.72 0.44 -4.33
C MET A 47 -11.08 1.48 -5.38
N GLY A 48 -10.19 2.43 -5.62
CA GLY A 48 -10.20 3.21 -6.84
C GLY A 48 -9.07 2.78 -7.75
N ILE A 49 -9.35 2.56 -9.03
CA ILE A 49 -8.37 2.24 -10.05
C ILE A 49 -8.67 2.96 -11.36
N GLN A 50 -7.60 3.43 -12.01
CA GLN A 50 -7.64 3.93 -13.38
C GLN A 50 -6.42 3.44 -14.15
N THR A 51 -6.63 2.98 -15.38
CA THR A 51 -5.55 2.60 -16.32
C THR A 51 -5.25 3.72 -17.32
N SER A 52 -4.09 3.68 -17.99
CA SER A 52 -3.62 4.84 -18.79
C SER A 52 -2.79 4.54 -20.05
N THR A 53 -3.00 3.40 -20.69
CA THR A 53 -2.27 3.01 -21.91
C THR A 53 -3.07 3.33 -23.18
N LYS A 54 -4.38 3.02 -23.23
CA LYS A 54 -5.16 3.09 -24.48
C LYS A 54 -6.60 3.56 -24.29
N LEU A 55 -7.37 2.84 -23.48
CA LEU A 55 -8.82 2.94 -23.35
C LEU A 55 -9.27 3.56 -22.03
N TRP A 56 -8.36 3.68 -21.04
CA TRP A 56 -8.61 4.33 -19.75
C TRP A 56 -9.82 3.71 -19.03
N TYR A 57 -9.59 2.55 -18.42
CA TYR A 57 -10.58 1.86 -17.60
C TYR A 57 -10.66 2.54 -16.23
N ASN A 58 -11.86 2.71 -15.71
CA ASN A 58 -12.11 3.52 -14.52
C ASN A 58 -13.06 2.81 -13.55
N HIS A 59 -12.66 2.78 -12.28
CA HIS A 59 -13.56 2.55 -11.16
C HIS A 59 -13.05 3.41 -10.01
N LEU A 60 -13.71 4.53 -9.68
CA LEU A 60 -13.16 5.45 -8.66
C LEU A 60 -13.68 5.21 -7.24
N GLY A 61 -14.79 4.48 -7.09
CA GLY A 61 -15.28 4.04 -5.78
C GLY A 61 -15.67 5.14 -4.78
N TYR A 62 -15.95 6.38 -5.22
CA TYR A 62 -16.24 7.47 -4.29
C TYR A 62 -17.62 7.33 -3.63
N TYR A 63 -17.77 7.77 -2.37
CA TYR A 63 -19.03 7.60 -1.61
C TYR A 63 -20.04 8.76 -1.74
N GLU A 64 -19.71 9.85 -2.44
CA GLU A 64 -20.69 10.91 -2.75
C GLU A 64 -21.20 10.83 -4.20
N LYS A 65 -22.51 11.07 -4.34
CA LYS A 65 -23.18 11.06 -5.65
C LYS A 65 -22.64 12.13 -6.60
N THR A 66 -22.25 13.27 -6.07
CA THR A 66 -21.67 14.37 -6.86
C THR A 66 -20.32 13.99 -7.45
N GLN A 67 -19.50 13.25 -6.70
CA GLN A 67 -18.19 12.76 -7.16
C GLN A 67 -18.37 11.66 -8.21
N ASN A 68 -19.31 10.74 -7.97
CA ASN A 68 -19.67 9.71 -8.93
C ASN A 68 -20.50 10.21 -10.11
N LYS A 69 -21.00 11.46 -10.10
CA LYS A 69 -21.83 11.97 -11.20
C LYS A 69 -21.08 11.96 -12.53
N TYR A 70 -19.76 12.17 -12.50
CA TYR A 70 -18.91 12.06 -13.68
C TYR A 70 -18.93 10.64 -14.28
N TYR A 71 -19.08 9.60 -13.45
CA TYR A 71 -19.02 8.18 -13.86
C TYR A 71 -20.36 7.42 -13.72
N LYS A 72 -21.45 8.14 -13.38
CA LYS A 72 -22.81 7.66 -13.13
C LYS A 72 -22.93 6.68 -11.95
N THR A 73 -23.79 7.02 -10.98
CA THR A 73 -23.92 6.27 -9.71
C THR A 73 -24.42 4.83 -9.87
N ASP A 74 -25.10 4.52 -10.98
CA ASP A 74 -25.58 3.18 -11.33
C ASP A 74 -24.47 2.23 -11.81
N LYS A 75 -23.28 2.77 -12.12
CA LYS A 75 -22.08 2.02 -12.52
C LYS A 75 -20.96 2.14 -11.49
N ALA A 76 -21.26 2.63 -10.30
CA ALA A 76 -20.26 2.89 -9.26
C ALA A 76 -19.52 1.63 -8.81
N ASP A 77 -20.10 0.44 -8.98
CA ASP A 77 -19.51 -0.88 -8.66
C ASP A 77 -18.85 -1.56 -9.88
N LYS A 78 -18.77 -0.87 -11.03
CA LYS A 78 -18.24 -1.42 -12.28
C LYS A 78 -16.95 -0.72 -12.68
N ILE A 79 -16.16 -1.44 -13.48
CA ILE A 79 -15.07 -0.87 -14.26
C ILE A 79 -15.68 -0.35 -15.55
N VAL A 80 -15.64 0.97 -15.77
CA VAL A 80 -16.19 1.63 -16.96
C VAL A 80 -15.10 2.06 -17.92
N TYR A 81 -15.37 2.00 -19.22
CA TYR A 81 -14.50 2.52 -20.27
C TYR A 81 -15.33 2.89 -21.50
N THR A 82 -14.74 3.66 -22.41
CA THR A 82 -15.36 3.97 -23.71
C THR A 82 -14.97 2.91 -24.73
N ASN A 83 -15.95 2.20 -25.29
CA ASN A 83 -15.68 1.22 -26.34
C ASN A 83 -15.14 1.94 -27.59
N PRO A 84 -13.97 1.55 -28.13
CA PRO A 84 -13.34 2.25 -29.25
C PRO A 84 -14.13 2.12 -30.57
N ASP A 85 -14.87 1.03 -30.74
CA ASP A 85 -15.63 0.74 -31.96
C ASP A 85 -16.97 1.49 -31.98
N THR A 86 -17.70 1.49 -30.86
CA THR A 86 -19.04 2.09 -30.76
C THR A 86 -19.03 3.51 -30.24
N GLN A 87 -17.94 3.94 -29.59
CA GLN A 87 -17.84 5.22 -28.85
C GLN A 87 -18.84 5.33 -27.69
N GLU A 88 -19.39 4.20 -27.24
CA GLU A 88 -20.31 4.14 -26.11
C GLU A 88 -19.62 3.69 -24.84
N GLU A 89 -20.06 4.24 -23.71
CA GLU A 89 -19.60 3.82 -22.38
C GLU A 89 -20.11 2.41 -22.06
N THR A 90 -19.19 1.50 -21.81
CA THR A 90 -19.46 0.10 -21.47
C THR A 90 -18.71 -0.29 -20.20
N THR A 91 -18.83 -1.55 -19.79
CA THR A 91 -18.21 -2.09 -18.58
C THR A 91 -17.28 -3.24 -18.88
N ALA A 92 -16.16 -3.33 -18.16
CA ALA A 92 -15.24 -4.45 -18.20
C ALA A 92 -15.62 -5.54 -17.21
N THR A 93 -15.06 -6.74 -17.40
CA THR A 93 -15.10 -7.81 -16.41
C THR A 93 -14.14 -7.48 -15.27
N GLY A 94 -14.50 -7.89 -14.06
CA GLY A 94 -13.72 -7.72 -12.85
C GLY A 94 -14.64 -7.78 -11.63
N THR A 95 -14.16 -8.37 -10.54
CA THR A 95 -14.91 -8.47 -9.28
C THR A 95 -14.18 -7.72 -8.19
N PHE A 96 -14.84 -6.71 -7.61
CA PHE A 96 -14.34 -6.02 -6.43
C PHE A 96 -14.77 -6.75 -5.16
N THR A 97 -13.83 -6.89 -4.23
CA THR A 97 -14.09 -7.20 -2.83
C THR A 97 -13.79 -5.96 -2.01
N ASP A 98 -14.85 -5.31 -1.56
CA ASP A 98 -14.81 -4.15 -0.66
C ASP A 98 -14.64 -4.60 0.81
N ALA A 99 -14.31 -3.65 1.69
CA ALA A 99 -14.16 -3.90 3.11
C ALA A 99 -15.19 -3.11 3.93
N GLU A 100 -15.83 -3.78 4.91
CA GLU A 100 -16.49 -3.10 6.03
C GLU A 100 -15.45 -2.80 7.11
N ILE A 101 -15.15 -1.53 7.35
CA ILE A 101 -14.27 -1.08 8.43
C ILE A 101 -15.08 -1.07 9.73
N ALA A 102 -14.88 -2.10 10.55
CA ALA A 102 -15.57 -2.34 11.81
C ALA A 102 -14.58 -2.36 12.99
N GLY A 103 -13.89 -1.23 13.22
CA GLY A 103 -12.95 -1.05 14.34
C GLY A 103 -11.50 -0.95 13.89
N ASN A 104 -10.57 -0.97 14.84
CA ASN A 104 -9.13 -0.99 14.54
C ASN A 104 -8.73 -2.35 13.96
N GLY A 105 -7.88 -2.38 12.94
CA GLY A 105 -7.41 -3.63 12.35
C GLY A 105 -6.87 -3.47 10.95
N THR A 106 -6.42 -4.58 10.37
CA THR A 106 -5.96 -4.64 8.98
C THR A 106 -7.11 -5.11 8.09
N TYR A 107 -7.26 -4.42 6.96
CA TYR A 107 -8.30 -4.64 5.97
C TYR A 107 -7.66 -4.89 4.60
N THR A 108 -8.41 -5.58 3.73
CA THR A 108 -7.95 -5.93 2.38
C THR A 108 -9.04 -5.62 1.38
N LEU A 109 -8.68 -4.92 0.31
CA LEU A 109 -9.50 -4.73 -0.88
C LEU A 109 -8.92 -5.56 -2.01
N LYS A 110 -9.79 -6.13 -2.84
CA LYS A 110 -9.36 -6.91 -4.00
C LYS A 110 -10.11 -6.50 -5.26
N LEU A 111 -9.41 -6.57 -6.37
CA LEU A 111 -9.95 -6.68 -7.70
C LEU A 111 -9.42 -7.97 -8.29
N GLU A 112 -10.29 -8.85 -8.75
CA GLU A 112 -9.92 -10.14 -9.33
C GLU A 112 -10.64 -10.34 -10.68
N GLY A 113 -10.00 -11.08 -11.59
CA GLY A 113 -10.60 -11.39 -12.88
C GLY A 113 -10.78 -10.19 -13.81
N ALA A 114 -9.96 -9.15 -13.65
CA ALA A 114 -10.09 -7.94 -14.47
C ALA A 114 -9.61 -8.21 -15.90
N ASP A 115 -10.37 -7.70 -16.88
CA ASP A 115 -9.97 -7.69 -18.29
C ASP A 115 -9.91 -6.25 -18.79
N PHE A 116 -8.69 -5.70 -18.78
CA PHE A 116 -8.41 -4.36 -19.25
C PHE A 116 -8.00 -4.32 -20.74
N GLN A 117 -8.27 -5.38 -21.52
CA GLN A 117 -8.12 -5.43 -22.98
C GLN A 117 -6.79 -4.87 -23.51
N GLY A 118 -5.68 -5.25 -22.87
CA GLY A 118 -4.33 -4.86 -23.30
C GLY A 118 -3.82 -3.52 -22.76
N GLU A 119 -4.44 -2.97 -21.72
CA GLU A 119 -3.85 -1.97 -20.83
C GLU A 119 -2.69 -2.54 -20.03
N THR A 120 -1.59 -1.81 -19.95
CA THR A 120 -0.38 -2.21 -19.21
C THR A 120 -0.07 -1.28 -18.05
N ALA A 121 -0.59 -0.06 -18.05
CA ALA A 121 -0.30 0.96 -17.04
C ALA A 121 -1.50 1.29 -16.14
N ILE A 122 -1.21 1.59 -14.87
CA ILE A 122 -2.15 2.16 -13.90
C ILE A 122 -1.77 3.63 -13.68
N SER A 123 -2.69 4.59 -13.90
CA SER A 123 -2.46 6.02 -13.60
C SER A 123 -2.84 6.39 -12.18
N GLN A 124 -3.84 5.71 -11.63
CA GLN A 124 -4.40 6.00 -10.31
C GLN A 124 -4.77 4.71 -9.58
N LEU A 125 -4.38 4.64 -8.31
CA LEU A 125 -4.76 3.59 -7.38
C LEU A 125 -4.98 4.21 -6.00
N HIS A 126 -6.15 4.01 -5.39
CA HIS A 126 -6.48 4.58 -4.09
C HIS A 126 -7.45 3.72 -3.29
N ILE A 127 -7.56 4.04 -2.01
CA ILE A 127 -8.62 3.57 -1.10
C ILE A 127 -9.60 4.74 -0.94
N ALA A 128 -10.86 4.54 -1.33
CA ALA A 128 -11.93 5.48 -1.01
C ALA A 128 -12.70 4.96 0.22
N THR A 129 -13.06 5.85 1.13
CA THR A 129 -13.86 5.50 2.32
C THR A 129 -15.03 6.47 2.51
N ASP A 130 -16.05 6.03 3.25
CA ASP A 130 -17.12 6.90 3.77
C ASP A 130 -16.78 7.51 5.15
N ILE A 131 -15.54 7.36 5.62
CA ILE A 131 -15.04 7.94 6.87
C ILE A 131 -14.88 9.46 6.69
N PRO A 132 -15.58 10.30 7.46
CA PRO A 132 -15.44 11.75 7.37
C PRO A 132 -13.99 12.18 7.62
N LEU A 133 -13.52 13.22 6.92
CA LEU A 133 -12.20 13.80 7.18
C LEU A 133 -12.05 14.15 8.66
N ASN A 134 -10.97 13.65 9.27
CA ASN A 134 -10.70 13.83 10.68
C ASN A 134 -9.21 13.57 11.00
N ASP A 135 -8.79 13.90 12.21
CA ASP A 135 -7.42 13.73 12.68
C ASP A 135 -7.22 12.49 13.58
N LYS A 136 -8.29 11.75 13.91
CA LYS A 136 -8.28 10.62 14.84
C LYS A 136 -8.05 9.28 14.16
N ILE A 137 -8.77 9.02 13.08
CA ILE A 137 -8.62 7.80 12.30
C ILE A 137 -7.35 7.93 11.47
N LYS A 138 -6.50 6.90 11.53
CA LYS A 138 -5.24 6.81 10.79
C LYS A 138 -5.25 5.59 9.90
N PHE A 139 -4.61 5.73 8.74
CA PHE A 139 -4.36 4.68 7.79
C PHE A 139 -2.85 4.45 7.74
N THR A 140 -2.40 3.25 8.08
CA THR A 140 -0.99 2.88 8.13
C THR A 140 -0.77 1.54 7.44
N ASN A 141 0.49 1.16 7.20
CA ASN A 141 0.84 -0.11 6.54
C ASN A 141 0.07 -0.30 5.22
N VAL A 142 0.02 0.74 4.40
CA VAL A 142 -0.76 0.77 3.16
C VAL A 142 0.09 0.15 2.06
N LYS A 143 -0.29 -1.02 1.55
CA LYS A 143 0.46 -1.77 0.54
C LYS A 143 -0.42 -2.09 -0.65
N ALA A 144 0.15 -2.10 -1.84
CA ALA A 144 -0.51 -2.61 -3.04
C ALA A 144 0.27 -3.78 -3.64
N LYS A 145 -0.47 -4.77 -4.13
CA LYS A 145 0.02 -5.80 -5.03
C LYS A 145 -0.74 -5.76 -6.34
N VAL A 146 -0.02 -6.00 -7.43
CA VAL A 146 -0.60 -6.26 -8.75
C VAL A 146 -0.13 -7.64 -9.17
N ASP A 147 -1.06 -8.52 -9.51
CA ASP A 147 -0.80 -9.91 -9.85
C ASP A 147 0.07 -10.67 -8.83
N GLY A 148 -0.22 -10.42 -7.56
CA GLY A 148 0.48 -11.03 -6.42
C GLY A 148 1.88 -10.46 -6.13
N ARG A 149 2.38 -9.54 -6.96
CA ARG A 149 3.66 -8.84 -6.72
C ARG A 149 3.39 -7.54 -5.98
N GLU A 150 4.09 -7.31 -4.86
CA GLU A 150 4.08 -6.00 -4.20
C GLU A 150 4.71 -4.93 -5.10
N VAL A 151 3.98 -3.82 -5.27
CA VAL A 151 4.36 -2.72 -6.17
C VAL A 151 4.65 -1.42 -5.44
N THR A 152 4.05 -1.20 -4.26
CA THR A 152 4.32 -0.05 -3.40
C THR A 152 3.85 -0.32 -1.97
N SER A 153 4.47 0.36 -1.00
CA SER A 153 4.16 0.29 0.42
C SER A 153 4.44 1.62 1.10
N PHE A 154 3.55 2.04 2.00
CA PHE A 154 3.69 3.23 2.81
C PHE A 154 3.41 2.92 4.28
N ASP A 155 4.30 3.35 5.18
CA ASP A 155 4.07 3.26 6.63
C ASP A 155 2.86 4.10 7.05
N GLU A 156 2.75 5.32 6.51
CA GLU A 156 1.60 6.21 6.67
C GLU A 156 0.92 6.42 5.31
N GLY A 157 -0.40 6.26 5.26
CA GLY A 157 -1.16 6.48 4.03
C GLY A 157 -1.07 7.92 3.54
N VAL A 158 -0.98 8.13 2.22
CA VAL A 158 -0.92 9.46 1.61
C VAL A 158 -2.35 9.97 1.37
N PRO A 159 -2.85 10.96 2.13
CA PRO A 159 -4.22 11.42 1.97
C PRO A 159 -4.36 12.31 0.72
N GLU A 160 -5.47 12.15 0.02
CA GLU A 160 -5.94 13.13 -0.97
C GLU A 160 -6.24 14.46 -0.27
N ASN A 161 -5.99 15.58 -0.97
CA ASN A 161 -6.03 16.92 -0.38
C ASN A 161 -6.88 17.93 -1.17
N GLU A 162 -7.46 17.52 -2.30
CA GLU A 162 -8.35 18.33 -3.12
C GLU A 162 -9.84 18.10 -2.79
N GLU A 163 -10.55 19.20 -2.50
CA GLU A 163 -11.98 19.20 -2.13
C GLU A 163 -12.91 18.32 -2.97
N PRO A 164 -12.84 18.31 -4.32
CA PRO A 164 -13.76 17.50 -5.12
C PRO A 164 -13.68 16.01 -4.81
N TYR A 165 -12.56 15.50 -4.29
CA TYR A 165 -12.35 14.08 -4.00
C TYR A 165 -12.64 13.70 -2.54
N LEU A 166 -12.86 14.68 -1.66
CA LEU A 166 -13.06 14.47 -0.23
C LEU A 166 -14.52 14.63 0.25
N GLN A 167 -15.47 14.81 -0.67
CA GLN A 167 -16.89 14.96 -0.33
C GLN A 167 -17.48 13.65 0.23
N GLY A 168 -17.06 12.51 -0.34
CA GLY A 168 -17.37 11.13 0.05
C GLY A 168 -16.98 10.78 1.47
N GLY A 169 -15.75 11.18 1.82
CA GLY A 169 -15.01 10.77 2.99
C GLY A 169 -13.51 10.85 2.69
N THR A 170 -12.71 10.12 3.46
CA THR A 170 -11.26 10.11 3.35
C THR A 170 -10.83 9.24 2.17
N VAL A 171 -9.91 9.74 1.35
CA VAL A 171 -9.29 9.01 0.24
C VAL A 171 -7.79 8.91 0.51
N ILE A 172 -7.24 7.70 0.42
CA ILE A 172 -5.82 7.41 0.61
C ILE A 172 -5.24 6.97 -0.73
N LEU A 173 -4.30 7.75 -1.25
CA LEU A 173 -3.64 7.52 -2.52
C LEU A 173 -2.48 6.54 -2.36
N LEU A 174 -2.35 5.61 -3.31
CA LEU A 174 -1.18 4.76 -3.47
C LEU A 174 -0.42 5.13 -4.76
N MET A 175 -1.16 5.52 -5.79
CA MET A 175 -0.65 6.00 -7.08
C MET A 175 -1.58 7.06 -7.61
N ASN A 176 -1.04 8.16 -8.13
CA ASN A 176 -1.83 9.16 -8.84
C ASN A 176 -0.90 10.05 -9.68
N HIS A 177 -0.94 9.91 -11.00
CA HIS A 177 -0.13 10.69 -11.94
C HIS A 177 -0.27 12.21 -11.75
N TRP A 178 -1.45 12.69 -11.31
CA TRP A 178 -1.72 14.11 -11.09
C TRP A 178 -1.29 14.63 -9.73
N ARG A 179 -0.49 13.87 -8.98
CA ARG A 179 0.02 14.24 -7.66
C ARG A 179 1.55 14.23 -7.70
N PRO A 180 2.20 15.34 -8.12
CA PRO A 180 3.64 15.38 -8.38
C PRO A 180 4.51 14.94 -7.19
N GLU A 181 4.11 15.27 -5.96
CA GLU A 181 4.82 14.85 -4.75
C GLU A 181 4.75 13.34 -4.53
N LEU A 182 3.60 12.71 -4.83
CA LEU A 182 3.44 11.26 -4.76
C LEU A 182 4.23 10.57 -5.88
N VAL A 183 4.19 11.10 -7.11
CA VAL A 183 4.98 10.59 -8.24
C VAL A 183 6.47 10.59 -7.89
N LYS A 184 6.96 11.70 -7.34
CA LYS A 184 8.36 11.84 -6.91
C LYS A 184 8.72 10.86 -5.79
N GLN A 185 7.83 10.66 -4.83
CA GLN A 185 8.03 9.66 -3.76
C GLN A 185 8.11 8.24 -4.34
N LEU A 186 7.18 7.86 -5.21
CA LEU A 186 7.18 6.54 -5.86
C LEU A 186 8.44 6.31 -6.70
N GLU A 187 8.93 7.33 -7.41
CA GLU A 187 10.19 7.26 -8.15
C GLU A 187 11.39 7.02 -7.22
N GLU A 188 11.44 7.72 -6.07
CA GLU A 188 12.47 7.52 -5.04
C GLU A 188 12.41 6.11 -4.43
N ASP A 189 11.21 5.52 -4.35
CA ASP A 189 10.96 4.15 -3.90
C ASP A 189 11.17 3.10 -5.02
N GLY A 190 11.64 3.52 -6.20
CA GLY A 190 12.01 2.64 -7.30
C GLY A 190 10.87 2.27 -8.26
N LEU A 191 9.73 2.94 -8.16
CA LEU A 191 8.60 2.80 -9.06
C LEU A 191 8.45 4.07 -9.93
N SER A 192 9.08 4.07 -11.10
CA SER A 192 9.00 5.18 -12.06
C SER A 192 7.73 5.09 -12.93
N GLU A 193 7.15 6.24 -13.26
CA GLU A 193 6.12 6.32 -14.28
C GLU A 193 6.70 6.01 -15.67
N SER A 194 5.88 5.36 -16.50
CA SER A 194 6.09 5.24 -17.93
C SER A 194 5.76 6.55 -18.65
N ALA A 195 6.14 6.66 -19.92
CA ALA A 195 6.06 7.92 -20.67
C ALA A 195 4.62 8.43 -20.92
N GLU A 196 3.59 7.65 -20.60
CA GLU A 196 2.20 7.92 -20.98
C GLU A 196 1.24 8.12 -19.79
N SER A 197 1.73 8.62 -18.64
CA SER A 197 0.93 8.97 -17.46
C SER A 197 0.44 7.79 -16.58
N GLY A 198 1.28 6.77 -16.40
CA GLY A 198 1.01 5.71 -15.41
C GLY A 198 2.19 4.81 -15.12
N TYR A 199 1.96 3.76 -14.35
CA TYR A 199 2.97 2.79 -13.92
C TYR A 199 2.73 1.45 -14.63
N ASP A 200 3.73 0.96 -15.37
CA ASP A 200 3.66 -0.30 -16.14
C ASP A 200 3.61 -1.53 -15.21
N LEU A 201 2.43 -1.84 -14.70
CA LEU A 201 2.20 -2.84 -13.65
C LEU A 201 1.30 -3.99 -14.10
N LEU A 202 0.49 -3.79 -15.13
CA LEU A 202 -0.44 -4.78 -15.67
C LEU A 202 0.21 -5.56 -16.81
N LYS A 203 -0.18 -6.81 -17.01
CA LYS A 203 0.33 -7.64 -18.12
C LYS A 203 -0.43 -7.41 -19.42
N GLY A 204 -1.56 -6.70 -19.38
CA GLY A 204 -2.47 -6.52 -20.51
C GLY A 204 -3.15 -7.82 -20.91
N THR A 205 -3.30 -8.74 -19.96
CA THR A 205 -3.97 -10.03 -20.16
C THR A 205 -5.39 -10.01 -19.60
N THR A 206 -6.12 -11.09 -19.83
CA THR A 206 -7.34 -11.38 -19.10
C THR A 206 -6.95 -11.98 -17.74
N ASP A 207 -7.67 -11.67 -16.66
CA ASP A 207 -7.44 -12.18 -15.29
C ASP A 207 -6.38 -11.40 -14.49
N GLU A 208 -6.29 -10.08 -14.71
CA GLU A 208 -5.46 -9.20 -13.88
C GLU A 208 -6.07 -9.07 -12.47
N SER A 209 -5.20 -8.92 -11.47
CA SER A 209 -5.60 -8.79 -10.07
C SER A 209 -4.87 -7.66 -9.36
N VAL A 210 -5.58 -6.98 -8.46
CA VAL A 210 -5.04 -5.92 -7.61
C VAL A 210 -5.48 -6.17 -6.18
N GLU A 211 -4.56 -6.11 -5.24
CA GLU A 211 -4.83 -6.24 -3.80
C GLU A 211 -4.29 -4.99 -3.09
N ILE A 212 -5.10 -4.37 -2.25
CA ILE A 212 -4.64 -3.31 -1.34
C ILE A 212 -4.86 -3.77 0.09
N THR A 213 -3.80 -3.75 0.91
CA THR A 213 -3.89 -3.98 2.35
C THR A 213 -3.59 -2.70 3.10
N PHE A 214 -4.33 -2.43 4.18
CA PHE A 214 -4.11 -1.25 5.02
C PHE A 214 -4.58 -1.50 6.45
N THR A 215 -3.91 -0.88 7.42
CA THR A 215 -4.32 -0.88 8.82
C THR A 215 -5.06 0.41 9.14
N VAL A 216 -6.21 0.29 9.80
CA VAL A 216 -6.97 1.41 10.35
C VAL A 216 -6.84 1.42 11.86
N SER A 217 -6.59 2.60 12.43
CA SER A 217 -6.59 2.81 13.89
C SER A 217 -7.33 4.09 14.27
N GLY A 218 -7.71 4.21 15.54
CA GLY A 218 -8.37 5.40 16.12
C GLY A 218 -9.84 5.19 16.52
N PHE A 219 -10.41 4.01 16.27
CA PHE A 219 -11.72 3.61 16.79
C PHE A 219 -11.64 3.29 18.28
N ASN A 220 -12.80 3.33 18.95
CA ASN A 220 -12.91 2.96 20.37
C ASN A 220 -12.93 1.44 20.59
N TYR A 221 -12.84 0.65 19.52
CA TYR A 221 -12.95 -0.80 19.54
C TYR A 221 -12.12 -1.41 18.41
N ASP A 222 -11.66 -2.63 18.62
CA ASP A 222 -10.90 -3.40 17.63
C ASP A 222 -11.87 -4.26 16.79
N ASN A 223 -11.50 -4.48 15.53
CA ASN A 223 -12.19 -5.42 14.67
C ASN A 223 -11.98 -6.84 15.23
N PRO A 224 -13.05 -7.60 15.56
CA PRO A 224 -12.91 -8.94 16.12
C PRO A 224 -12.22 -9.93 15.16
N ASP A 225 -12.25 -9.65 13.86
CA ASP A 225 -11.63 -10.45 12.81
C ASP A 225 -10.25 -9.89 12.39
N ALA A 226 -9.73 -8.88 13.08
CA ALA A 226 -8.40 -8.33 12.79
C ALA A 226 -7.33 -9.40 13.00
N VAL A 227 -6.58 -9.68 11.93
CA VAL A 227 -5.38 -10.50 11.98
C VAL A 227 -4.20 -9.58 12.27
N GLU A 228 -3.47 -9.83 13.37
CA GLU A 228 -2.18 -9.15 13.60
C GLU A 228 -1.22 -9.52 12.46
N GLU A 229 -0.60 -8.52 11.81
CA GLU A 229 0.54 -8.81 10.93
C GLU A 229 1.66 -9.40 11.80
N THR A 230 1.83 -10.72 11.73
CA THR A 230 3.03 -11.38 12.24
C THR A 230 4.16 -10.99 11.28
N PRO A 231 5.23 -10.31 11.73
CA PRO A 231 6.33 -9.97 10.85
C PRO A 231 6.89 -11.23 10.22
N GLU A 232 7.00 -11.23 8.90
CA GLU A 232 7.60 -12.33 8.16
C GLU A 232 9.06 -12.50 8.65
N PRO A 233 9.50 -13.72 9.02
CA PRO A 233 10.87 -13.91 9.46
C PRO A 233 11.82 -13.52 8.32
N THR A 234 12.69 -12.54 8.57
CA THR A 234 13.77 -12.17 7.66
C THR A 234 14.61 -13.41 7.38
N GLN A 235 14.43 -14.02 6.20
CA GLN A 235 15.32 -15.09 5.75
C GLN A 235 16.71 -14.49 5.57
N ALA A 236 17.67 -14.94 6.39
CA ALA A 236 19.07 -14.63 6.19
C ALA A 236 19.48 -15.16 4.80
N ALA A 237 20.03 -14.29 3.96
CA ALA A 237 20.53 -14.66 2.65
C ALA A 237 21.54 -15.81 2.77
N ASP A 238 21.19 -16.94 2.16
CA ASP A 238 22.11 -18.07 1.97
C ASP A 238 23.21 -17.63 1.00
N SER A 239 24.38 -17.28 1.55
CA SER A 239 25.58 -17.06 0.75
C SER A 239 26.22 -18.41 0.46
N SER A 240 25.82 -19.03 -0.65
CA SER A 240 26.57 -20.13 -1.25
C SER A 240 27.02 -19.73 -2.65
N SER A 241 28.34 -19.58 -2.75
CA SER A 241 29.15 -18.93 -3.76
C SER A 241 29.13 -19.59 -5.14
N VAL A 242 29.13 -18.73 -6.17
CA VAL A 242 29.62 -18.97 -7.53
C VAL A 242 31.05 -19.54 -7.46
N SER A 243 31.29 -20.70 -8.09
CA SER A 243 32.64 -21.16 -8.40
C SER A 243 32.88 -21.07 -9.90
N SER A 244 33.79 -20.16 -10.26
CA SER A 244 34.35 -20.02 -11.60
C SER A 244 35.29 -21.18 -11.94
N SER A 245 35.07 -21.79 -13.09
CA SER A 245 35.97 -22.73 -13.75
C SER A 245 37.17 -22.00 -14.36
N THR A 246 38.40 -22.42 -14.05
CA THR A 246 39.57 -22.44 -14.97
C THR A 246 40.67 -23.36 -14.41
N SER A 247 41.20 -24.20 -15.32
CA SER A 247 42.21 -25.25 -15.18
C SER A 247 43.56 -24.86 -14.57
N GLY A 248 44.24 -25.84 -13.98
CA GLY A 248 45.70 -25.89 -13.90
C GLY A 248 46.34 -26.79 -12.83
N SER A 249 46.41 -28.11 -13.11
CA SER A 249 47.58 -28.99 -12.93
C SER A 249 48.29 -29.19 -11.55
N GLU A 250 48.15 -30.44 -11.06
CA GLU A 250 49.16 -31.35 -10.45
C GLU A 250 49.46 -31.37 -8.92
N THR A 251 49.32 -32.62 -8.44
CA THR A 251 49.98 -33.42 -7.36
C THR A 251 49.63 -33.30 -5.86
N ASP A 252 49.05 -34.44 -5.39
CA ASP A 252 49.20 -35.18 -4.12
C ASP A 252 48.97 -34.52 -2.75
N SER A 253 47.93 -34.99 -2.04
CA SER A 253 48.03 -35.91 -0.88
C SER A 253 46.78 -35.84 0.02
N ASP A 254 46.18 -37.02 0.18
CA ASP A 254 45.35 -37.55 1.28
C ASP A 254 45.02 -36.67 2.51
N SER A 255 43.72 -36.55 2.83
CA SER A 255 43.11 -36.81 4.16
C SER A 255 41.77 -36.07 4.32
N SER A 256 40.73 -36.86 4.50
CA SER A 256 39.34 -36.49 4.78
C SER A 256 39.14 -36.01 6.21
N GLU A 257 38.71 -34.76 6.40
CA GLU A 257 38.02 -34.30 7.63
C GLU A 257 36.93 -33.28 7.28
N VAL A 258 35.69 -33.60 7.65
CA VAL A 258 34.52 -32.72 7.50
C VAL A 258 34.43 -31.86 8.76
N PRO A 259 34.43 -30.51 8.70
CA PRO A 259 34.36 -29.69 9.89
C PRO A 259 32.92 -29.60 10.43
N VAL A 260 32.71 -30.07 11.66
CA VAL A 260 31.49 -29.86 12.44
C VAL A 260 31.48 -28.42 12.97
N VAL A 261 30.52 -27.60 12.53
CA VAL A 261 30.33 -26.22 13.03
C VAL A 261 29.33 -26.22 14.20
N PRO A 262 29.69 -25.68 15.38
CA PRO A 262 28.77 -25.60 16.52
C PRO A 262 27.69 -24.52 16.30
N ILE A 263 26.42 -24.92 16.38
CA ILE A 263 25.25 -24.01 16.31
C ILE A 263 25.05 -23.35 17.67
N VAL A 264 25.22 -22.03 17.72
CA VAL A 264 24.87 -21.20 18.89
C VAL A 264 23.40 -20.81 18.76
N ILE A 265 22.55 -21.39 19.61
CA ILE A 265 21.13 -21.02 19.71
C ILE A 265 21.03 -19.75 20.55
N VAL A 266 20.67 -18.63 19.92
CA VAL A 266 20.32 -17.39 20.64
C VAL A 266 18.83 -17.45 20.95
N VAL A 267 18.49 -17.66 22.22
CA VAL A 267 17.12 -17.56 22.73
C VAL A 267 16.75 -16.08 22.80
N VAL A 268 15.84 -15.64 21.95
CA VAL A 268 15.25 -14.29 22.03
C VAL A 268 14.13 -14.33 23.05
N VAL A 269 14.34 -13.65 24.19
CA VAL A 269 13.32 -13.43 25.21
C VAL A 269 12.41 -12.30 24.75
N VAL A 270 11.16 -12.62 24.44
CA VAL A 270 10.10 -11.64 24.18
C VAL A 270 9.67 -11.06 25.53
N VAL A 271 9.99 -9.79 25.77
CA VAL A 271 9.47 -9.06 26.93
C VAL A 271 8.07 -8.55 26.57
N ALA A 272 7.05 -9.25 27.04
CA ALA A 272 5.69 -8.75 27.06
C ALA A 272 5.58 -7.62 28.10
N ILE A 273 5.45 -6.36 27.65
CA ILE A 273 5.11 -5.26 28.55
C ILE A 273 3.58 -5.20 28.64
N GLY A 274 3.05 -5.87 29.65
CA GLY A 274 1.64 -5.82 30.02
C GLY A 274 1.26 -4.51 30.73
N GLY A 275 0.12 -3.95 30.33
CA GLY A 275 -0.97 -3.56 31.22
C GLY A 275 -0.73 -2.57 32.38
N VAL A 276 -1.23 -1.34 32.15
CA VAL A 276 -1.96 -0.43 33.06
C VAL A 276 -1.25 0.13 34.31
N MET A 277 -1.08 1.46 34.34
CA MET A 277 -1.35 2.25 35.55
C MET A 277 -2.15 3.53 35.23
N VAL A 278 -3.43 3.46 35.54
CA VAL A 278 -4.30 4.63 35.79
C VAL A 278 -3.76 5.34 37.02
N PHE A 279 -3.17 6.54 36.85
CA PHE A 279 -2.96 7.45 37.97
C PHE A 279 -4.09 8.48 38.04
N ARG A 280 -4.97 8.21 38.99
CA ARG A 280 -6.10 9.02 39.41
C ARG A 280 -5.57 10.13 40.34
N SER A 281 -5.37 11.33 39.82
CA SER A 281 -5.01 12.48 40.66
C SER A 281 -6.27 13.22 41.11
N LYS A 282 -6.68 13.01 42.37
CA LYS A 282 -7.61 13.90 43.08
C LYS A 282 -6.81 14.94 43.88
N LYS A 283 -7.10 16.22 43.56
CA LYS A 283 -7.09 17.46 44.35
C LYS A 283 -5.96 17.74 45.35
N LYS A 284 -5.37 18.93 45.18
CA LYS A 284 -5.61 20.05 46.09
C LYS A 284 -6.09 21.25 45.28
#